data_AF-A0A3N1AS44-F1
#
_entry.id   AF-A0A3N1AS44-F1
#
_cell.length_a   1.000
_cell.length_b   1.000
_cell.length_c   1.000
_cell.angle_alpha   90.00
_cell.angle_beta   90.00
_cell.angle_gamma   90.00
#
_symmetry.space_group_name_H-M   'P 1'
#
loop_
_entity.id
_entity.type
_entity.pdbx_description
1 polymer ?
#
loop_
_entity_poly.entity_id
_entity_poly.type
_entity_poly.pdbx_seq_one_letter_code
_entity_poly.pdbx_strand_id
1 'polypeptide(L)'
;MRWLQTSRRRLLSAAVLIALPAALAVAPSPATGKPLLPPSEAAFDTQLLAKATPDECFAGIGLPYPAGPPCESGQAKVNQAYVWSLAQADNRLWFGTGSNVNCIVTGATLSLPNPRMTDDYVCEFAESQVAKENPIMPVSVGDHRQPRAYVYDLASATLTEKTGDITSASPDDLSRLRRTLGLRAGGTHQGVVLLAGPALGATVSMFAFDTVTGDYLGSANFAQYGNIRNFLVADDVLYAGVGVGPNGRDGGHILRWAGDRTDPFNFVEVGQLPAQVADLELHDGRVFVSTWSAAGSGSAGARTAEGRRPGRIGVTDEPDPGIAGVWMSPPLADAEPGLTPDDTAGWTQVWSAASYEPDPVIAGSYGLGALASYRGYLYWGTMHVPMKSTAMVAEAYPPVDELAARTTLERSQRAVSIFRGKRFGTTTQRVDLLYGEAVLPAYDADANDGAGAWRWALTGYRARYGHMGFGNIYNNYTWTMAVSGGRLFVGTMDWSYLAKDLLPQTVAEMGYPQAAAALADGPDPITIDPQLYGGDLWMFGSNLRPATAVDTQGLGGNYLNYGIRTMVADGSTLYLGMANPMNLRTDPTDDVPEGGWELIKLTPTVS
;
A
#
# COMPACT_ATOMS: atom_id res chain seq x y z
N MET A 1 62.79 6.67 65.80
CA MET A 1 63.20 8.04 65.40
C MET A 1 62.78 8.22 63.94
N ARG A 2 61.69 8.96 63.65
CA ARG A 2 61.67 10.36 63.15
C ARG A 2 62.34 10.45 61.75
N TRP A 3 61.71 10.72 60.60
CA TRP A 3 60.66 11.67 60.14
C TRP A 3 60.03 11.16 58.79
N LEU A 4 58.73 11.26 58.46
CA LEU A 4 57.98 12.36 57.77
C LEU A 4 58.73 12.93 56.51
N GLN A 5 58.18 13.12 55.29
CA GLN A 5 56.80 13.31 54.83
C GLN A 5 56.70 13.30 53.27
N THR A 6 55.64 12.66 52.73
CA THR A 6 54.79 13.01 51.55
C THR A 6 55.32 13.31 50.13
N SER A 7 54.78 12.57 49.16
CA SER A 7 54.12 13.12 47.96
C SER A 7 53.03 12.16 47.45
N ARG A 8 51.94 12.72 46.90
CA ARG A 8 50.60 12.14 46.74
C ARG A 8 50.37 11.37 45.43
N ARG A 9 49.61 10.28 45.56
CA ARG A 9 48.58 9.70 44.65
C ARG A 9 48.83 9.74 43.13
N ARG A 10 48.79 8.55 42.51
CA ARG A 10 47.87 8.23 41.40
C ARG A 10 47.59 6.72 41.36
N LEU A 11 46.31 6.39 41.38
CA LEU A 11 45.74 5.06 41.17
C LEU A 11 45.97 4.64 39.72
N LEU A 12 46.47 3.42 39.51
CA LEU A 12 46.42 2.72 38.23
C LEU A 12 45.90 1.31 38.53
N SER A 13 44.60 1.13 38.31
CA SER A 13 43.93 -0.17 38.36
C SER A 13 44.20 -0.92 37.06
N ALA A 14 44.55 -2.20 37.22
CA ALA A 14 44.95 -3.11 36.18
C ALA A 14 43.87 -3.33 35.10
N ALA A 15 44.31 -3.30 33.84
CA ALA A 15 43.54 -3.70 32.68
C ALA A 15 43.39 -5.22 32.64
N VAL A 16 42.15 -5.70 32.61
CA VAL A 16 41.80 -7.06 32.20
C VAL A 16 41.26 -6.97 30.78
N LEU A 17 42.01 -7.54 29.84
CA LEU A 17 41.62 -7.77 28.47
C LEU A 17 40.49 -8.81 28.43
N ILE A 18 39.30 -8.39 28.01
CA ILE A 18 38.26 -9.27 27.48
C ILE A 18 38.13 -8.91 26.00
N ALA A 19 38.65 -9.80 25.14
CA ALA A 19 38.46 -9.75 23.70
C ALA A 19 37.01 -10.14 23.39
N LEU A 20 36.18 -9.15 23.03
CA LEU A 20 34.91 -9.37 22.35
C LEU A 20 35.18 -9.40 20.82
N PRO A 21 34.61 -10.36 20.08
CA PRO A 21 34.69 -10.33 18.64
C PRO A 21 33.85 -9.15 18.12
N ALA A 22 34.51 -8.28 17.36
CA ALA A 22 33.87 -7.21 16.60
C ALA A 22 32.95 -7.82 15.53
N ALA A 23 31.68 -8.04 15.88
CA ALA A 23 30.60 -8.10 14.91
C ALA A 23 30.26 -6.64 14.57
N LEU A 24 30.88 -6.13 13.52
CA LEU A 24 30.56 -4.84 12.91
C LEU A 24 29.07 -4.82 12.59
N ALA A 25 28.35 -3.96 13.31
CA ALA A 25 27.01 -3.52 12.98
C ALA A 25 27.07 -2.81 11.62
N VAL A 26 26.62 -3.49 10.58
CA VAL A 26 26.27 -2.84 9.31
C VAL A 26 24.94 -2.15 9.58
N ALA A 27 25.00 -0.84 9.82
CA ALA A 27 23.85 0.02 9.56
C ALA A 27 23.43 -0.21 8.10
N PRO A 28 22.14 -0.19 7.74
CA PRO A 28 21.75 -0.17 6.34
C PRO A 28 22.29 1.13 5.73
N SER A 29 23.46 1.04 5.09
CA SER A 29 23.92 2.05 4.15
C SER A 29 22.92 2.16 3.01
N PRO A 30 22.74 3.34 2.39
CA PRO A 30 22.11 3.42 1.08
C PRO A 30 22.85 2.45 0.15
N ALA A 31 22.09 1.59 -0.49
CA ALA A 31 22.54 0.36 -1.12
C ALA A 31 23.77 0.55 -2.02
N THR A 32 24.91 -0.01 -1.61
CA THR A 32 25.97 -0.41 -2.55
C THR A 32 25.50 -1.69 -3.25
N GLY A 33 24.78 -1.55 -4.37
CA GLY A 33 24.48 -2.62 -5.32
C GLY A 33 23.59 -3.76 -4.80
N LYS A 34 22.61 -4.19 -5.60
CA LYS A 34 21.85 -5.42 -5.35
C LYS A 34 22.83 -6.58 -5.04
N PRO A 35 22.64 -7.38 -3.98
CA PRO A 35 22.76 -8.81 -4.20
C PRO A 35 21.59 -9.13 -5.13
N LEU A 36 21.85 -9.24 -6.43
CA LEU A 36 20.87 -9.77 -7.39
C LEU A 36 20.44 -11.13 -6.84
N LEU A 37 19.27 -11.20 -6.21
CA LEU A 37 18.63 -12.48 -5.96
C LEU A 37 18.50 -13.16 -7.33
N PRO A 38 18.80 -14.47 -7.42
CA PRO A 38 18.91 -15.12 -8.72
C PRO A 38 17.60 -14.91 -9.51
N PRO A 39 17.71 -14.62 -10.82
CA PRO A 39 16.54 -14.53 -11.68
C PRO A 39 15.73 -15.82 -11.58
N SER A 40 14.42 -15.71 -11.77
CA SER A 40 13.53 -16.86 -11.78
C SER A 40 14.06 -17.98 -12.68
N GLU A 41 14.07 -19.21 -12.16
CA GLU A 41 14.41 -20.41 -12.94
C GLU A 41 13.38 -20.66 -14.08
N ALA A 42 12.20 -20.04 -14.01
CA ALA A 42 11.19 -20.04 -15.06
C ALA A 42 11.20 -18.71 -15.82
N ALA A 43 11.21 -18.78 -17.16
CA ALA A 43 11.03 -17.62 -18.01
C ALA A 43 9.53 -17.35 -18.27
N PHE A 44 9.18 -16.07 -18.42
CA PHE A 44 7.82 -15.61 -18.65
C PHE A 44 7.78 -14.62 -19.80
N ASP A 45 6.72 -14.71 -20.61
CA ASP A 45 6.39 -13.73 -21.63
C ASP A 45 5.41 -12.70 -21.06
N THR A 46 5.67 -11.43 -21.36
CA THR A 46 4.82 -10.29 -21.01
C THR A 46 4.14 -9.74 -22.26
N GLN A 47 2.83 -9.56 -22.21
CA GLN A 47 2.05 -8.94 -23.28
C GLN A 47 1.23 -7.77 -22.71
N LEU A 48 1.44 -6.56 -23.26
CA LEU A 48 0.57 -5.42 -22.99
C LEU A 48 -0.80 -5.65 -23.66
N LEU A 49 -1.86 -5.68 -22.86
CA LEU A 49 -3.24 -5.85 -23.34
C LEU A 49 -3.92 -4.51 -23.62
N ALA A 50 -3.71 -3.55 -22.72
CA ALA A 50 -4.31 -2.23 -22.78
C ALA A 50 -3.51 -1.22 -21.95
N LYS A 51 -3.65 0.06 -22.26
CA LYS A 51 -3.03 1.17 -21.54
C LYS A 51 -3.95 2.38 -21.50
N ALA A 52 -3.83 3.19 -20.44
CA ALA A 52 -4.45 4.50 -20.35
C ALA A 52 -4.05 5.41 -21.52
N THR A 53 -4.99 6.22 -21.98
CA THR A 53 -4.72 7.32 -22.92
C THR A 53 -4.79 8.66 -22.16
N PRO A 54 -4.20 9.74 -22.70
CA PRO A 54 -4.42 11.07 -22.16
C PRO A 54 -5.92 11.37 -21.99
N ASP A 55 -6.26 12.08 -20.93
CA ASP A 55 -7.64 12.44 -20.59
C ASP A 55 -7.83 13.90 -20.19
N GLU A 56 -6.77 14.70 -20.21
CA GLU A 56 -6.80 16.13 -19.90
C GLU A 56 -5.69 16.85 -20.68
N CYS A 57 -5.88 18.14 -20.95
CA CYS A 57 -4.83 19.02 -21.43
C CYS A 57 -4.42 19.96 -20.29
N PHE A 58 -3.14 19.99 -19.97
CA PHE A 58 -2.57 20.72 -18.85
C PHE A 58 -1.80 21.95 -19.36
N ALA A 59 -2.16 23.15 -18.90
CA ALA A 59 -1.50 24.40 -19.28
C ALA A 59 -0.55 24.95 -18.21
N GLY A 60 -0.59 24.40 -16.99
CA GLY A 60 0.14 24.90 -15.82
C GLY A 60 -0.73 24.90 -14.56
N ILE A 61 -0.09 24.83 -13.39
CA ILE A 61 -0.79 24.85 -12.10
C ILE A 61 -1.61 26.14 -11.99
N GLY A 62 -2.89 25.98 -11.69
CA GLY A 62 -3.80 27.11 -11.45
C GLY A 62 -4.36 27.76 -12.71
N LEU A 63 -3.99 27.29 -13.90
CA LEU A 63 -4.51 27.76 -15.17
C LEU A 63 -5.71 26.92 -15.64
N PRO A 64 -6.66 27.50 -16.41
CA PRO A 64 -7.73 26.72 -17.02
C PRO A 64 -7.19 25.62 -17.94
N TYR A 65 -7.85 24.47 -17.92
CA TYR A 65 -7.51 23.33 -18.77
C TYR A 65 -7.97 23.58 -20.20
N PRO A 66 -7.07 23.52 -21.21
CA PRO A 66 -7.46 23.59 -22.60
C PRO A 66 -8.40 22.45 -23.01
N ALA A 67 -9.12 22.66 -24.13
CA ALA A 67 -9.92 21.60 -24.73
C ALA A 67 -9.05 20.48 -25.30
N GLY A 68 -9.58 19.27 -25.30
CA GLY A 68 -8.91 18.04 -25.73
C GLY A 68 -9.03 16.94 -24.67
N PRO A 69 -8.32 15.82 -24.84
CA PRO A 69 -7.37 15.51 -25.92
C PRO A 69 -8.03 15.19 -27.29
N PRO A 70 -7.29 15.29 -28.43
CA PRO A 70 -5.91 15.77 -28.54
C PRO A 70 -5.80 17.27 -28.18
N CYS A 71 -4.67 17.65 -27.57
CA CYS A 71 -4.48 19.00 -27.07
C CYS A 71 -4.08 19.96 -28.20
N GLU A 72 -4.90 20.98 -28.47
CA GLU A 72 -4.53 22.07 -29.37
C GLU A 72 -3.48 23.01 -28.73
N SER A 73 -3.49 23.10 -27.40
CA SER A 73 -2.51 23.82 -26.59
C SER A 73 -2.35 23.14 -25.23
N GLY A 74 -1.22 23.40 -24.56
CA GLY A 74 -0.85 22.70 -23.33
C GLY A 74 -0.23 21.33 -23.59
N GLN A 75 0.09 20.63 -22.51
CA GLN A 75 0.66 19.29 -22.49
C GLN A 75 -0.44 18.26 -22.25
N ALA A 76 -0.40 17.14 -22.97
CA ALA A 76 -1.30 16.03 -22.69
C ALA A 76 -1.02 15.45 -21.30
N LYS A 77 -2.08 15.09 -20.55
CA LYS A 77 -1.98 14.55 -19.20
C LYS A 77 -2.81 13.28 -19.08
N VAL A 78 -2.26 12.27 -18.40
CA VAL A 78 -2.93 10.99 -18.14
C VAL A 78 -3.24 10.88 -16.65
N ASN A 79 -4.45 11.23 -16.25
CA ASN A 79 -4.84 11.20 -14.83
C ASN A 79 -5.16 9.78 -14.34
N GLN A 80 -5.64 8.89 -15.23
CA GLN A 80 -5.97 7.49 -14.88
C GLN A 80 -4.68 6.70 -14.59
N ALA A 81 -4.27 6.70 -13.32
CA ALA A 81 -2.97 6.20 -12.92
C ALA A 81 -2.95 4.67 -12.71
N TYR A 82 -4.01 4.11 -12.11
CA TYR A 82 -4.02 2.70 -11.65
C TYR A 82 -5.14 1.89 -12.30
N VAL A 83 -4.86 0.63 -12.63
CA VAL A 83 -5.87 -0.44 -12.61
C VAL A 83 -6.13 -0.78 -11.15
N TRP A 84 -7.07 -0.06 -10.52
CA TRP A 84 -7.16 -0.02 -9.06
C TRP A 84 -7.92 -1.21 -8.47
N SER A 85 -8.84 -1.76 -9.25
CA SER A 85 -9.54 -3.04 -9.05
C SER A 85 -9.37 -3.92 -10.29
N LEU A 86 -9.49 -5.23 -10.14
CA LEU A 86 -9.50 -6.19 -11.24
C LEU A 86 -10.34 -7.40 -10.84
N ALA A 87 -11.21 -7.85 -11.74
CA ALA A 87 -12.01 -9.04 -11.57
C ALA A 87 -12.16 -9.77 -12.91
N GLN A 88 -12.43 -11.07 -12.89
CA GLN A 88 -12.61 -11.87 -14.11
C GLN A 88 -13.96 -12.59 -14.07
N ALA A 89 -14.66 -12.59 -15.20
CA ALA A 89 -15.84 -13.42 -15.44
C ALA A 89 -15.98 -13.67 -16.95
N ASP A 90 -16.42 -14.87 -17.33
CA ASP A 90 -16.81 -15.19 -18.70
C ASP A 90 -15.76 -14.81 -19.78
N ASN A 91 -14.47 -15.10 -19.50
CA ASN A 91 -13.33 -14.75 -20.37
C ASN A 91 -13.16 -13.23 -20.62
N ARG A 92 -13.62 -12.41 -19.68
CA ARG A 92 -13.47 -10.96 -19.68
C ARG A 92 -12.85 -10.48 -18.38
N LEU A 93 -11.95 -9.51 -18.49
CA LEU A 93 -11.37 -8.79 -17.36
C LEU A 93 -12.12 -7.49 -17.15
N TRP A 94 -12.69 -7.31 -15.98
CA TRP A 94 -13.37 -6.10 -15.56
C TRP A 94 -12.49 -5.33 -14.60
N PHE A 95 -12.35 -4.03 -14.80
CA PHE A 95 -11.55 -3.21 -13.91
C PHE A 95 -12.07 -1.78 -13.80
N GLY A 96 -11.82 -1.21 -12.63
CA GLY A 96 -12.02 0.19 -12.36
C GLY A 96 -10.70 0.90 -12.07
N THR A 97 -10.64 2.19 -12.37
CA THR A 97 -9.40 2.97 -12.25
C THR A 97 -9.32 3.82 -11.00
N GLY A 98 -8.10 4.25 -10.69
CA GLY A 98 -7.81 5.32 -9.73
C GLY A 98 -7.09 6.47 -10.40
N SER A 99 -7.63 7.67 -10.27
CA SER A 99 -7.06 8.87 -10.88
C SER A 99 -6.14 9.62 -9.91
N ASN A 100 -4.96 10.06 -10.36
CA ASN A 100 -4.00 10.86 -9.58
C ASN A 100 -3.78 10.38 -8.13
N VAL A 101 -3.80 9.05 -7.91
CA VAL A 101 -3.84 8.50 -6.56
C VAL A 101 -2.59 8.86 -5.75
N ASN A 102 -1.44 9.06 -6.39
CA ASN A 102 -0.24 9.59 -5.72
C ASN A 102 -0.48 10.97 -5.08
N CYS A 103 -1.14 11.88 -5.79
CA CYS A 103 -1.48 13.21 -5.27
C CYS A 103 -2.53 13.11 -4.16
N ILE A 104 -3.57 12.28 -4.34
CA ILE A 104 -4.60 12.04 -3.31
C ILE A 104 -3.98 11.49 -2.03
N VAL A 105 -3.07 10.51 -2.13
CA VAL A 105 -2.39 9.94 -0.95
C VAL A 105 -1.49 10.99 -0.29
N THR A 106 -0.75 11.78 -1.06
CA THR A 106 0.12 12.83 -0.49
C THR A 106 -0.69 13.89 0.25
N GLY A 107 -1.76 14.41 -0.36
CA GLY A 107 -2.59 15.42 0.26
C GLY A 107 -3.39 14.88 1.46
N ALA A 108 -4.05 13.73 1.33
CA ALA A 108 -4.97 13.22 2.34
C ALA A 108 -4.30 12.39 3.44
N THR A 109 -3.25 11.63 3.13
CA THR A 109 -2.57 10.75 4.09
C THR A 109 -1.36 11.42 4.73
N LEU A 110 -0.55 12.16 3.94
CA LEU A 110 0.64 12.85 4.45
C LEU A 110 0.35 14.29 4.89
N SER A 111 -0.81 14.85 4.53
CA SER A 111 -1.16 16.25 4.82
C SER A 111 -0.23 17.27 4.18
N LEU A 112 0.23 16.97 2.97
CA LEU A 112 1.11 17.83 2.17
C LEU A 112 0.40 18.29 0.88
N PRO A 113 -0.66 19.12 0.96
CA PRO A 113 -1.45 19.49 -0.21
C PRO A 113 -0.89 20.72 -0.95
N ASN A 114 0.44 20.84 -1.03
CA ASN A 114 1.11 21.96 -1.68
C ASN A 114 1.27 21.66 -3.18
N PRO A 115 0.82 22.56 -4.08
CA PRO A 115 0.97 22.35 -5.52
C PRO A 115 2.43 22.16 -5.92
N ARG A 116 2.70 21.18 -6.78
CA ARG A 116 4.05 20.83 -7.25
C ARG A 116 4.02 20.20 -8.62
N MET A 117 5.09 20.42 -9.36
CA MET A 117 5.30 19.90 -10.70
C MET A 117 6.76 19.51 -10.86
N THR A 118 6.99 18.36 -11.48
CA THR A 118 8.27 17.93 -12.02
C THR A 118 8.11 17.73 -13.53
N ASP A 119 9.16 17.29 -14.21
CA ASP A 119 9.05 16.89 -15.62
C ASP A 119 8.17 15.63 -15.81
N ASP A 120 7.91 14.87 -14.74
CA ASP A 120 7.25 13.56 -14.78
C ASP A 120 5.78 13.60 -14.35
N TYR A 121 5.45 14.45 -13.37
CA TYR A 121 4.11 14.53 -12.82
C TYR A 121 3.76 15.89 -12.22
N VAL A 122 2.47 16.15 -12.09
CA VAL A 122 1.92 17.31 -11.38
C VAL A 122 0.89 16.88 -10.34
N CYS A 123 0.94 17.53 -9.17
CA CYS A 123 -0.14 17.56 -8.18
C CYS A 123 -0.56 19.02 -7.95
N GLU A 124 -1.81 19.34 -8.19
CA GLU A 124 -2.34 20.70 -8.24
C GLU A 124 -3.09 21.08 -6.95
N PHE A 125 -3.67 20.11 -6.23
CA PHE A 125 -4.46 20.31 -5.02
C PHE A 125 -5.50 21.43 -5.16
N ALA A 126 -5.47 22.46 -4.29
CA ALA A 126 -6.39 23.60 -4.33
C ALA A 126 -6.34 24.40 -5.64
N GLU A 127 -5.22 24.31 -6.38
CA GLU A 127 -5.04 25.05 -7.63
C GLU A 127 -5.67 24.34 -8.82
N SER A 128 -6.10 23.09 -8.67
CA SER A 128 -6.77 22.37 -9.75
C SER A 128 -8.08 23.07 -10.15
N GLN A 129 -8.42 23.07 -11.45
CA GLN A 129 -9.70 23.59 -11.92
C GLN A 129 -10.87 22.86 -11.25
N VAL A 130 -10.74 21.55 -11.00
CA VAL A 130 -11.76 20.74 -10.31
C VAL A 130 -12.03 21.28 -8.90
N ALA A 131 -10.99 21.61 -8.13
CA ALA A 131 -11.14 22.18 -6.79
C ALA A 131 -11.74 23.60 -6.85
N LYS A 132 -11.31 24.43 -7.82
CA LYS A 132 -11.83 25.80 -8.02
C LYS A 132 -13.30 25.82 -8.39
N GLU A 133 -13.74 24.87 -9.20
CA GLU A 133 -15.15 24.71 -9.58
C GLU A 133 -16.00 24.07 -8.48
N ASN A 134 -15.38 23.42 -7.48
CA ASN A 134 -16.05 22.75 -6.37
C ASN A 134 -15.52 23.26 -5.02
N PRO A 135 -15.94 24.46 -4.54
CA PRO A 135 -15.38 25.10 -3.33
C PRO A 135 -15.52 24.30 -2.02
N ILE A 136 -16.37 23.27 -1.99
CA ILE A 136 -16.57 22.38 -0.85
C ILE A 136 -15.62 21.16 -0.87
N MET A 137 -14.89 20.94 -1.96
CA MET A 137 -13.93 19.86 -2.08
C MET A 137 -12.75 20.11 -1.13
N PRO A 138 -12.36 19.13 -0.28
CA PRO A 138 -11.19 19.29 0.55
C PRO A 138 -9.93 19.49 -0.30
N VAL A 139 -9.11 20.47 0.06
CA VAL A 139 -7.86 20.81 -0.63
C VAL A 139 -6.93 19.60 -0.79
N SER A 140 -6.91 18.71 0.21
CA SER A 140 -6.10 17.49 0.22
C SER A 140 -6.46 16.46 -0.86
N VAL A 141 -7.60 16.61 -1.53
CA VAL A 141 -8.06 15.72 -2.61
C VAL A 141 -8.39 16.50 -3.89
N GLY A 142 -7.89 17.73 -4.04
CA GLY A 142 -8.17 18.59 -5.19
C GLY A 142 -7.73 18.02 -6.54
N ASP A 143 -6.78 17.07 -6.56
CA ASP A 143 -6.38 16.34 -7.78
C ASP A 143 -7.36 15.25 -8.21
N HIS A 144 -8.45 15.06 -7.48
CA HIS A 144 -9.49 14.12 -7.82
C HIS A 144 -9.96 14.28 -9.29
N ARG A 145 -10.12 13.16 -9.98
CA ARG A 145 -10.79 13.04 -11.28
C ARG A 145 -11.68 11.82 -11.25
N GLN A 146 -12.83 11.91 -11.93
CA GLN A 146 -13.78 10.81 -12.02
C GLN A 146 -13.07 9.53 -12.49
N PRO A 147 -13.25 8.39 -11.79
CA PRO A 147 -12.70 7.12 -12.23
C PRO A 147 -13.49 6.55 -13.41
N ARG A 148 -12.87 5.58 -14.07
CA ARG A 148 -13.40 4.91 -15.25
C ARG A 148 -13.58 3.43 -14.99
N ALA A 149 -14.54 2.83 -15.69
CA ALA A 149 -14.81 1.40 -15.65
C ALA A 149 -14.55 0.82 -17.05
N TYR A 150 -13.93 -0.35 -17.11
CA TYR A 150 -13.53 -1.01 -18.35
C TYR A 150 -13.84 -2.50 -18.30
N VAL A 151 -14.02 -3.06 -19.49
CA VAL A 151 -13.98 -4.51 -19.74
C VAL A 151 -13.02 -4.81 -20.88
N TYR A 152 -12.14 -5.79 -20.69
CA TYR A 152 -11.27 -6.32 -21.72
C TYR A 152 -11.70 -7.76 -22.06
N ASP A 153 -12.12 -7.99 -23.29
CA ASP A 153 -12.54 -9.30 -23.77
C ASP A 153 -11.33 -10.09 -24.28
N LEU A 154 -11.02 -11.20 -23.61
CA LEU A 154 -9.79 -11.97 -23.86
C LEU A 154 -9.84 -12.76 -25.18
N ALA A 155 -11.03 -13.04 -25.71
CA ALA A 155 -11.19 -13.77 -26.98
C ALA A 155 -10.97 -12.83 -28.18
N SER A 156 -11.54 -11.63 -28.12
CA SER A 156 -11.47 -10.62 -29.18
C SER A 156 -10.32 -9.62 -29.01
N ALA A 157 -9.59 -9.69 -27.89
CA ALA A 157 -8.52 -8.76 -27.53
C ALA A 157 -8.97 -7.28 -27.55
N THR A 158 -10.21 -7.02 -27.17
CA THR A 158 -10.84 -5.70 -27.28
C THR A 158 -11.10 -5.09 -25.91
N LEU A 159 -10.60 -3.86 -25.71
CA LEU A 159 -10.97 -3.02 -24.56
C LEU A 159 -12.24 -2.23 -24.87
N THR A 160 -13.20 -2.25 -23.95
CA THR A 160 -14.41 -1.42 -24.00
C THR A 160 -14.50 -0.59 -22.73
N GLU A 161 -14.67 0.73 -22.86
CA GLU A 161 -14.97 1.61 -21.73
C GLU A 161 -16.46 1.55 -21.39
N LYS A 162 -16.77 1.32 -20.11
CA LYS A 162 -18.12 1.16 -19.55
C LYS A 162 -18.54 2.36 -18.69
N THR A 163 -17.69 3.38 -18.56
CA THR A 163 -17.99 4.62 -17.82
C THR A 163 -19.27 5.30 -18.33
N GLY A 164 -19.48 5.29 -19.65
CA GLY A 164 -20.66 5.88 -20.31
C GLY A 164 -21.98 5.29 -19.80
N ASP A 165 -22.01 3.97 -19.58
CA ASP A 165 -23.19 3.24 -19.12
C ASP A 165 -23.63 3.72 -17.72
N ILE A 166 -22.66 4.00 -16.84
CA ILE A 166 -22.94 4.56 -15.50
C ILE A 166 -23.44 6.01 -15.64
N THR A 167 -22.70 6.84 -16.38
CA THR A 167 -22.96 8.29 -16.43
C THR A 167 -24.26 8.66 -17.15
N SER A 168 -24.73 7.80 -18.04
CA SER A 168 -25.96 8.00 -18.82
C SER A 168 -27.21 7.35 -18.21
N ALA A 169 -27.04 6.45 -17.23
CA ALA A 169 -28.15 5.76 -16.57
C ALA A 169 -29.06 6.73 -15.79
N SER A 170 -28.48 7.59 -14.95
CA SER A 170 -29.22 8.63 -14.23
C SER A 170 -28.29 9.75 -13.71
N PRO A 171 -28.84 10.93 -13.37
CA PRO A 171 -28.07 11.98 -12.67
C PRO A 171 -27.49 11.53 -11.33
N ASP A 172 -28.14 10.60 -10.63
CA ASP A 172 -27.68 10.07 -9.34
C ASP A 172 -26.49 9.13 -9.52
N ASP A 173 -26.51 8.27 -10.54
CA ASP A 173 -25.38 7.41 -10.90
C ASP A 173 -24.15 8.23 -11.30
N LEU A 174 -24.35 9.25 -12.14
CA LEU A 174 -23.31 10.22 -12.50
C LEU A 174 -22.73 10.91 -11.25
N SER A 175 -23.60 11.42 -10.38
CA SER A 175 -23.20 12.09 -9.14
C SER A 175 -22.44 11.17 -8.19
N ARG A 176 -22.81 9.89 -8.12
CA ARG A 176 -22.12 8.88 -7.32
C ARG A 176 -20.74 8.58 -7.88
N LEU A 177 -20.61 8.36 -9.18
CA LEU A 177 -19.31 8.10 -9.82
C LEU A 177 -18.37 9.31 -9.70
N ARG A 178 -18.87 10.53 -9.93
CA ARG A 178 -18.09 11.78 -9.79
C ARG A 178 -17.54 11.99 -8.39
N ARG A 179 -18.22 11.52 -7.35
CA ARG A 179 -17.77 11.62 -5.95
C ARG A 179 -16.89 10.45 -5.51
N THR A 180 -16.77 9.40 -6.33
CA THR A 180 -15.95 8.23 -6.02
C THR A 180 -14.50 8.54 -6.34
N LEU A 181 -13.59 8.51 -5.35
CA LEU A 181 -12.17 8.82 -5.52
C LEU A 181 -11.46 7.83 -6.47
N GLY A 182 -11.94 6.59 -6.48
CA GLY A 182 -11.59 5.62 -7.50
C GLY A 182 -12.12 4.24 -7.19
N LEU A 183 -12.25 3.40 -8.21
CA LEU A 183 -12.85 2.07 -8.13
C LEU A 183 -11.78 1.05 -7.70
N ARG A 184 -11.54 1.01 -6.39
CA ARG A 184 -10.43 0.32 -5.73
C ARG A 184 -10.63 -1.18 -5.50
N ALA A 185 -11.87 -1.67 -5.51
CA ALA A 185 -12.21 -3.08 -5.28
C ALA A 185 -13.04 -3.63 -6.44
N GLY A 186 -12.75 -4.87 -6.85
CA GLY A 186 -13.47 -5.56 -7.92
C GLY A 186 -13.74 -7.01 -7.52
N GLY A 187 -14.94 -7.51 -7.78
CA GLY A 187 -15.32 -8.90 -7.49
C GLY A 187 -16.39 -9.38 -8.45
N THR A 188 -16.44 -10.69 -8.69
CA THR A 188 -17.46 -11.32 -9.52
C THR A 188 -18.09 -12.50 -8.78
N HIS A 189 -19.41 -12.63 -8.85
CA HIS A 189 -20.12 -13.80 -8.33
C HIS A 189 -21.51 -13.90 -8.95
N GLN A 190 -21.97 -15.13 -9.22
CA GLN A 190 -23.33 -15.45 -9.72
C GLN A 190 -23.82 -14.55 -10.88
N GLY A 191 -22.90 -14.19 -11.79
CA GLY A 191 -23.21 -13.40 -12.98
C GLY A 191 -23.27 -11.89 -12.76
N VAL A 192 -22.79 -11.39 -11.62
CA VAL A 192 -22.64 -9.96 -11.30
C VAL A 192 -21.16 -9.63 -11.18
N VAL A 193 -20.74 -8.52 -11.78
CA VAL A 193 -19.48 -7.83 -11.48
C VAL A 193 -19.79 -6.65 -10.57
N LEU A 194 -19.04 -6.52 -9.48
CA LEU A 194 -19.09 -5.38 -8.58
C LEU A 194 -17.77 -4.61 -8.66
N LEU A 195 -17.84 -3.31 -8.96
CA LEU A 195 -16.73 -2.38 -8.86
C LEU A 195 -17.06 -1.36 -7.76
N ALA A 196 -16.18 -1.21 -6.79
CA ALA A 196 -16.45 -0.39 -5.60
C ALA A 196 -15.25 0.45 -5.21
N GLY A 197 -15.50 1.54 -4.49
CA GLY A 197 -14.45 2.47 -4.14
C GLY A 197 -14.81 3.46 -3.04
N PRO A 198 -13.82 4.03 -2.33
CA PRO A 198 -14.05 5.14 -1.43
C PRO A 198 -14.57 6.35 -2.22
N ALA A 199 -15.55 7.04 -1.65
CA ALA A 199 -16.06 8.31 -2.12
C ALA A 199 -15.66 9.43 -1.16
N LEU A 200 -15.80 10.68 -1.60
CA LEU A 200 -15.62 11.85 -0.75
C LEU A 200 -16.49 11.72 0.52
N GLY A 201 -15.86 11.78 1.69
CA GLY A 201 -16.51 11.57 2.99
C GLY A 201 -16.33 10.17 3.56
N ALA A 202 -17.33 9.68 4.29
CA ALA A 202 -17.34 8.35 4.92
C ALA A 202 -18.22 7.36 4.12
N THR A 203 -18.07 7.34 2.79
CA THR A 203 -18.95 6.55 1.91
C THR A 203 -18.15 5.66 0.98
N VAL A 204 -18.64 4.43 0.76
CA VAL A 204 -18.23 3.54 -0.32
C VAL A 204 -19.32 3.57 -1.37
N SER A 205 -18.93 3.85 -2.62
CA SER A 205 -19.80 3.69 -3.78
C SER A 205 -19.56 2.32 -4.39
N MET A 206 -20.62 1.66 -4.84
CA MET A 206 -20.55 0.37 -5.54
C MET A 206 -21.41 0.39 -6.80
N PHE A 207 -20.88 -0.18 -7.88
CA PHE A 207 -21.47 -0.22 -9.22
C PHE A 207 -21.53 -1.67 -9.69
N ALA A 208 -22.65 -2.08 -10.27
CA ALA A 208 -22.89 -3.46 -10.68
C ALA A 208 -23.09 -3.60 -12.19
N PHE A 209 -22.59 -4.69 -12.75
CA PHE A 209 -22.77 -5.06 -14.15
C PHE A 209 -23.14 -6.54 -14.28
N ASP A 210 -23.93 -6.89 -15.29
CA ASP A 210 -24.20 -8.29 -15.64
C ASP A 210 -22.98 -8.87 -16.40
N THR A 211 -22.47 -10.03 -15.98
CA THR A 211 -21.26 -10.60 -16.60
C THR A 211 -21.54 -11.12 -18.02
N VAL A 212 -22.78 -11.51 -18.30
CA VAL A 212 -23.19 -12.14 -19.56
C VAL A 212 -23.49 -11.07 -20.60
N THR A 213 -24.44 -10.17 -20.30
CA THR A 213 -24.86 -9.13 -21.25
C THR A 213 -23.90 -7.95 -21.27
N GLY A 214 -23.20 -7.70 -20.16
CA GLY A 214 -22.38 -6.52 -19.96
C GLY A 214 -23.19 -5.28 -19.60
N ASP A 215 -24.50 -5.41 -19.34
CA ASP A 215 -25.38 -4.29 -19.00
C ASP A 215 -25.07 -3.76 -17.60
N TYR A 216 -25.26 -2.46 -17.42
CA TYR A 216 -25.20 -1.82 -16.11
C TYR A 216 -26.46 -2.14 -15.30
N LEU A 217 -26.27 -2.65 -14.08
CA LEU A 217 -27.35 -3.08 -13.18
C LEU A 217 -27.73 -2.01 -12.15
N GLY A 218 -26.87 -0.99 -11.94
CA GLY A 218 -27.13 0.13 -11.04
C GLY A 218 -25.95 0.47 -10.13
N SER A 219 -26.18 1.34 -9.16
CA SER A 219 -25.20 1.66 -8.12
C SER A 219 -25.82 2.07 -6.79
N ALA A 220 -25.06 1.86 -5.72
CA ALA A 220 -25.46 2.15 -4.34
C ALA A 220 -24.35 2.82 -3.53
N ASN A 221 -24.75 3.53 -2.47
CA ASN A 221 -23.84 4.11 -1.48
C ASN A 221 -23.99 3.37 -0.15
N PHE A 222 -22.85 3.07 0.47
CA PHE A 222 -22.78 2.53 1.82
C PHE A 222 -22.15 3.59 2.72
N ALA A 223 -22.99 4.43 3.32
CA ALA A 223 -22.57 5.63 4.06
C ALA A 223 -21.92 5.38 5.42
N GLN A 224 -21.85 4.11 5.85
CA GLN A 224 -21.15 3.70 7.07
C GLN A 224 -19.67 3.41 6.81
N TYR A 225 -19.30 3.16 5.55
CA TYR A 225 -18.00 2.65 5.17
C TYR A 225 -17.25 3.70 4.37
N GLY A 226 -16.03 4.07 4.75
CA GLY A 226 -15.22 5.06 4.02
C GLY A 226 -14.08 4.45 3.21
N ASN A 227 -13.92 3.13 3.21
CA ASN A 227 -12.90 2.46 2.39
C ASN A 227 -13.32 1.02 2.06
N ILE A 228 -12.82 0.52 0.93
CA ILE A 228 -12.96 -0.85 0.47
C ILE A 228 -11.76 -1.19 -0.41
N ARG A 229 -11.28 -2.43 -0.38
CA ARG A 229 -10.08 -2.82 -1.13
C ARG A 229 -10.24 -4.05 -2.00
N ASN A 230 -10.78 -5.14 -1.47
CA ASN A 230 -10.86 -6.40 -2.18
C ASN A 230 -12.17 -7.14 -1.87
N PHE A 231 -12.55 -8.02 -2.79
CA PHE A 231 -13.57 -9.02 -2.61
C PHE A 231 -12.92 -10.41 -2.60
N LEU A 232 -13.59 -11.37 -1.98
CA LEU A 232 -13.17 -12.78 -1.93
C LEU A 232 -14.39 -13.67 -2.16
N VAL A 233 -14.28 -14.68 -3.02
CA VAL A 233 -15.24 -15.78 -3.04
C VAL A 233 -14.68 -16.91 -2.18
N ALA A 234 -15.40 -17.29 -1.14
CA ALA A 234 -15.05 -18.39 -0.24
C ALA A 234 -16.30 -19.20 0.10
N ASP A 235 -16.22 -20.53 0.02
CA ASP A 235 -17.36 -21.43 0.22
C ASP A 235 -18.60 -21.03 -0.62
N ASP A 236 -18.36 -20.72 -1.90
CA ASP A 236 -19.35 -20.26 -2.88
C ASP A 236 -20.14 -19.00 -2.44
N VAL A 237 -19.54 -18.18 -1.59
CA VAL A 237 -20.10 -16.91 -1.11
C VAL A 237 -19.10 -15.78 -1.37
N LEU A 238 -19.59 -14.65 -1.87
CA LEU A 238 -18.80 -13.43 -2.06
C LEU A 238 -18.75 -12.61 -0.75
N TYR A 239 -17.55 -12.18 -0.37
CA TYR A 239 -17.30 -11.30 0.77
C TYR A 239 -16.62 -10.01 0.34
N ALA A 240 -16.87 -8.95 1.09
CA ALA A 240 -16.17 -7.67 0.98
C ALA A 240 -15.62 -7.25 2.34
N GLY A 241 -14.38 -6.77 2.36
CA GLY A 241 -13.80 -6.11 3.52
C GLY A 241 -13.91 -4.60 3.41
N VAL A 242 -14.47 -3.95 4.42
CA VAL A 242 -14.71 -2.49 4.43
C VAL A 242 -14.11 -1.84 5.67
N GLY A 243 -13.73 -0.56 5.53
CA GLY A 243 -13.33 0.29 6.65
C GLY A 243 -14.49 1.17 7.11
N VAL A 244 -14.74 1.21 8.42
CA VAL A 244 -15.82 1.99 9.04
C VAL A 244 -15.43 3.44 9.24
N GLY A 245 -16.35 4.36 8.93
CA GLY A 245 -16.12 5.79 9.08
C GLY A 245 -15.14 6.36 8.05
N PRO A 246 -14.76 7.64 8.17
CA PRO A 246 -13.90 8.33 7.20
C PRO A 246 -12.58 7.58 6.97
N ASN A 247 -12.40 7.04 5.76
CA ASN A 247 -11.25 6.22 5.38
C ASN A 247 -10.97 5.02 6.31
N GLY A 248 -11.96 4.49 7.03
CA GLY A 248 -11.79 3.33 7.92
C GLY A 248 -11.20 3.61 9.31
N ARG A 249 -11.24 4.87 9.75
CA ARG A 249 -10.68 5.31 11.05
C ARG A 249 -11.38 4.69 12.27
N ASP A 250 -12.58 4.17 12.10
CA ASP A 250 -13.40 3.69 13.21
C ASP A 250 -13.40 2.15 13.31
N GLY A 251 -12.61 1.46 12.48
CA GLY A 251 -12.49 -0.01 12.46
C GLY A 251 -12.78 -0.60 11.08
N GLY A 252 -13.13 -1.89 11.03
CA GLY A 252 -13.41 -2.59 9.78
C GLY A 252 -14.46 -3.67 9.92
N HIS A 253 -15.31 -3.81 8.91
CA HIS A 253 -16.35 -4.85 8.86
C HIS A 253 -16.09 -5.82 7.71
N ILE A 254 -16.60 -7.05 7.85
CA ILE A 254 -16.67 -8.04 6.79
C ILE A 254 -18.13 -8.20 6.40
N LEU A 255 -18.41 -8.03 5.11
CA LEU A 255 -19.75 -8.12 4.53
C LEU A 255 -19.84 -9.38 3.68
N ARG A 256 -20.88 -10.17 3.89
CA ARG A 256 -21.30 -11.25 3.01
C ARG A 256 -22.30 -10.73 2.00
N TRP A 257 -22.10 -11.02 0.72
CA TRP A 257 -23.07 -10.72 -0.32
C TRP A 257 -24.23 -11.69 -0.22
N ALA A 258 -25.45 -11.15 -0.18
CA ALA A 258 -26.71 -11.88 -0.21
C ALA A 258 -27.58 -11.42 -1.39
N GLY A 259 -26.97 -10.74 -2.35
CA GLY A 259 -27.62 -10.20 -3.53
C GLY A 259 -27.64 -11.15 -4.71
N ASP A 260 -28.24 -10.67 -5.79
CA ASP A 260 -28.30 -11.32 -7.08
C ASP A 260 -28.32 -10.29 -8.21
N ARG A 261 -28.67 -10.68 -9.44
CA ARG A 261 -28.72 -9.76 -10.59
C ARG A 261 -29.81 -8.69 -10.49
N THR A 262 -30.85 -8.93 -9.69
CA THR A 262 -31.98 -8.01 -9.50
C THR A 262 -31.84 -7.14 -8.25
N ASP A 263 -31.11 -7.61 -7.24
CA ASP A 263 -30.70 -6.85 -6.06
C ASP A 263 -29.19 -7.00 -5.79
N PRO A 264 -28.33 -6.38 -6.62
CA PRO A 264 -26.88 -6.61 -6.55
C PRO A 264 -26.20 -5.97 -5.34
N PHE A 265 -26.91 -5.14 -4.56
CA PHE A 265 -26.35 -4.37 -3.45
C PHE A 265 -26.75 -4.89 -2.07
N ASN A 266 -27.36 -6.08 -2.00
CA ASN A 266 -27.70 -6.71 -0.73
C ASN A 266 -26.46 -7.32 -0.07
N PHE A 267 -26.06 -6.75 1.08
CA PHE A 267 -24.95 -7.21 1.90
C PHE A 267 -25.39 -7.34 3.34
N VAL A 268 -24.93 -8.41 3.99
CA VAL A 268 -25.13 -8.66 5.42
C VAL A 268 -23.79 -8.66 6.13
N GLU A 269 -23.73 -8.07 7.31
CA GLU A 269 -22.52 -8.05 8.11
C GLU A 269 -22.28 -9.41 8.77
N VAL A 270 -21.02 -9.87 8.75
CA VAL A 270 -20.59 -11.18 9.30
C VAL A 270 -19.27 -11.08 10.07
N GLY A 271 -18.82 -9.85 10.37
CA GLY A 271 -17.58 -9.62 11.10
C GLY A 271 -17.37 -8.15 11.44
N GLN A 272 -16.96 -7.87 12.67
CA GLN A 272 -16.54 -6.55 13.13
C GLN A 272 -15.14 -6.63 13.75
N LEU A 273 -14.25 -5.75 13.31
CA LEU A 273 -12.87 -5.67 13.75
C LEU A 273 -12.52 -4.25 14.22
N PRO A 274 -11.67 -4.10 15.24
CA PRO A 274 -11.19 -2.80 15.71
C PRO A 274 -10.20 -2.14 14.73
N ALA A 275 -9.71 -2.87 13.72
CA ALA A 275 -8.81 -2.38 12.68
C ALA A 275 -9.49 -2.46 11.30
N GLN A 276 -9.12 -1.57 10.38
CA GLN A 276 -9.69 -1.51 9.03
C GLN A 276 -9.35 -2.76 8.22
N VAL A 277 -10.34 -3.44 7.65
CA VAL A 277 -10.12 -4.59 6.77
C VAL A 277 -9.46 -4.13 5.47
N ALA A 278 -8.36 -4.77 5.09
CA ALA A 278 -7.50 -4.37 3.99
C ALA A 278 -7.41 -5.41 2.86
N ASP A 279 -7.40 -6.69 3.20
CA ASP A 279 -7.47 -7.82 2.26
C ASP A 279 -8.12 -9.04 2.90
N LEU A 280 -8.56 -10.01 2.09
CA LEU A 280 -9.20 -11.25 2.53
C LEU A 280 -8.68 -12.45 1.73
N GLU A 281 -8.55 -13.60 2.38
CA GLU A 281 -8.15 -14.85 1.72
C GLU A 281 -8.78 -16.08 2.41
N LEU A 282 -9.13 -17.11 1.62
CA LEU A 282 -9.56 -18.41 2.14
C LEU A 282 -8.34 -19.27 2.50
N HIS A 283 -8.25 -19.71 3.75
CA HIS A 283 -7.20 -20.63 4.20
C HIS A 283 -7.74 -21.60 5.25
N ASP A 284 -7.43 -22.89 5.11
CA ASP A 284 -7.82 -23.94 6.06
C ASP A 284 -9.31 -23.89 6.49
N GLY A 285 -10.21 -23.65 5.53
CA GLY A 285 -11.67 -23.60 5.78
C GLY A 285 -12.15 -22.37 6.53
N ARG A 286 -11.36 -21.28 6.55
CA ARG A 286 -11.69 -20.01 7.22
C ARG A 286 -11.34 -18.83 6.33
N VAL A 287 -12.05 -17.72 6.50
CA VAL A 287 -11.62 -16.44 5.93
C VAL A 287 -10.60 -15.81 6.87
N PHE A 288 -9.45 -15.46 6.31
CA PHE A 288 -8.46 -14.63 6.97
C PHE A 288 -8.52 -13.23 6.39
N VAL A 289 -8.27 -12.24 7.23
CA VAL A 289 -8.17 -10.85 6.77
C VAL A 289 -6.92 -10.18 7.29
N SER A 290 -6.33 -9.32 6.47
CA SER A 290 -5.25 -8.43 6.86
C SER A 290 -5.86 -7.06 7.13
N THR A 291 -5.30 -6.32 8.10
CA THR A 291 -5.86 -5.02 8.51
C THR A 291 -4.85 -3.88 8.44
N TRP A 292 -5.39 -2.67 8.37
CA TRP A 292 -4.68 -1.40 8.56
C TRP A 292 -5.05 -0.80 9.91
N SER A 293 -4.12 -0.08 10.54
CA SER A 293 -4.38 0.54 11.84
C SER A 293 -5.50 1.59 11.74
N ALA A 294 -6.54 1.46 12.57
CA ALA A 294 -7.69 2.37 12.59
C ALA A 294 -7.39 3.68 13.36
N ALA A 295 -6.72 3.57 14.52
CA ALA A 295 -6.15 4.68 15.27
C ALA A 295 -4.66 4.83 14.92
N GLY A 296 -4.32 5.84 14.11
CA GLY A 296 -2.97 5.98 13.49
C GLY A 296 -3.01 6.16 11.97
N SER A 297 -4.20 6.12 11.36
CA SER A 297 -4.43 6.58 9.99
C SER A 297 -4.64 8.11 9.89
N GLY A 298 -4.33 8.83 10.96
CA GLY A 298 -4.31 10.29 11.01
C GLY A 298 -3.13 10.81 10.19
N SER A 299 -3.45 11.52 9.12
CA SER A 299 -2.75 12.74 8.71
C SER A 299 -1.97 13.39 9.86
N ALA A 300 -0.68 13.66 9.67
CA ALA A 300 0.20 14.45 10.55
C ALA A 300 -0.22 15.94 10.69
N GLY A 301 -1.51 16.24 10.49
CA GLY A 301 -2.04 17.60 10.33
C GLY A 301 -3.44 17.83 10.91
N ALA A 302 -4.05 16.89 11.62
CA ALA A 302 -5.33 17.14 12.29
C ALA A 302 -5.14 17.93 13.60
N ARG A 303 -4.81 19.22 13.48
CA ARG A 303 -4.96 20.19 14.58
C ARG A 303 -6.45 20.33 14.91
N THR A 304 -6.95 19.58 15.88
CA THR A 304 -8.20 19.98 16.55
C THR A 304 -7.89 21.13 17.50
N ALA A 305 -8.62 22.24 17.32
CA ALA A 305 -8.47 23.53 18.00
C ALA A 305 -8.86 23.53 19.49
N GLU A 306 -8.58 22.47 20.23
CA GLU A 306 -8.65 22.48 21.69
C GLU A 306 -7.26 22.15 22.24
N GLY A 307 -6.72 23.06 23.06
CA GLY A 307 -5.38 23.07 23.62
C GLY A 307 -5.05 21.92 24.59
N ARG A 308 -5.34 20.68 24.20
CA ARG A 308 -4.70 19.51 24.78
C ARG A 308 -3.29 19.47 24.17
N ARG A 309 -2.30 19.81 24.98
CA ARG A 309 -0.93 19.31 24.75
C ARG A 309 -1.06 17.83 24.38
N PRO A 310 -0.37 17.31 23.35
CA PRO A 310 -0.30 15.87 23.18
C PRO A 310 0.28 15.34 24.49
N GLY A 311 -0.56 14.75 25.33
CA GLY A 311 -0.07 13.86 26.36
C GLY A 311 0.72 12.80 25.61
N ARG A 312 1.87 12.39 26.16
CA ARG A 312 2.60 11.18 25.75
C ARG A 312 1.56 10.19 25.22
N ILE A 313 1.64 9.77 23.95
CA ILE A 313 0.89 8.60 23.50
C ILE A 313 1.17 7.56 24.57
N GLY A 314 0.14 7.20 25.33
CA GLY A 314 0.28 6.30 26.45
C GLY A 314 0.69 4.97 25.84
N VAL A 315 1.98 4.66 25.89
CA VAL A 315 2.49 3.32 25.62
C VAL A 315 1.96 2.50 26.79
N THR A 316 0.78 1.91 26.61
CA THR A 316 0.24 0.94 27.55
C THR A 316 0.80 -0.42 27.18
N ASP A 317 1.17 -1.23 28.16
CA ASP A 317 1.62 -2.62 27.95
C ASP A 317 0.51 -3.56 27.42
N GLU A 318 -0.72 -3.07 27.30
CA GLU A 318 -1.86 -3.80 26.75
C GLU A 318 -1.80 -3.83 25.21
N PRO A 319 -1.97 -5.01 24.57
CA PRO A 319 -2.02 -5.11 23.11
C PRO A 319 -3.16 -4.25 22.55
N ASP A 320 -2.83 -3.30 21.67
CA ASP A 320 -3.84 -2.52 20.96
C ASP A 320 -4.36 -3.33 19.74
N PRO A 321 -5.60 -3.83 19.78
CA PRO A 321 -6.16 -4.61 18.68
C PRO A 321 -6.46 -3.73 17.44
N GLY A 322 -6.43 -2.40 17.58
CA GLY A 322 -6.57 -1.43 16.51
C GLY A 322 -5.31 -1.29 15.63
N ILE A 323 -4.20 -1.94 15.98
CA ILE A 323 -2.99 -2.03 15.15
C ILE A 323 -3.17 -3.07 14.03
N ALA A 324 -2.59 -2.79 12.86
CA ALA A 324 -2.54 -3.69 11.72
C ALA A 324 -2.16 -5.13 12.12
N GLY A 325 -2.95 -6.11 11.69
CA GLY A 325 -2.81 -7.51 12.07
C GLY A 325 -3.49 -8.47 11.10
N VAL A 326 -3.32 -9.76 11.36
CA VAL A 326 -4.02 -10.84 10.65
C VAL A 326 -5.08 -11.40 11.57
N TRP A 327 -6.31 -11.45 11.08
CA TRP A 327 -7.49 -11.93 11.78
C TRP A 327 -8.05 -13.16 11.08
N MET A 328 -8.66 -14.04 11.86
CA MET A 328 -9.20 -15.33 11.41
C MET A 328 -10.67 -15.43 11.81
N SER A 329 -11.54 -15.78 10.86
CA SER A 329 -12.97 -16.02 11.10
C SER A 329 -13.21 -17.31 11.91
N PRO A 330 -14.43 -17.54 12.43
CA PRO A 330 -14.95 -18.88 12.69
C PRO A 330 -14.81 -19.83 11.47
N PRO A 331 -14.91 -21.17 11.64
CA PRO A 331 -14.95 -22.09 10.50
C PRO A 331 -16.06 -21.68 9.52
N LEU A 332 -15.79 -21.80 8.22
CA LEU A 332 -16.85 -21.74 7.22
C LEU A 332 -17.65 -23.04 7.29
N ALA A 333 -18.96 -22.88 7.54
CA ALA A 333 -20.02 -23.87 7.45
C ALA A 333 -19.78 -25.28 8.04
N ASP A 334 -20.44 -25.57 9.17
CA ASP A 334 -20.89 -26.94 9.48
C ASP A 334 -22.38 -27.16 9.06
N ALA A 335 -23.15 -26.10 8.71
CA ALA A 335 -24.61 -26.19 8.44
C ALA A 335 -25.17 -25.30 7.29
N GLU A 336 -24.63 -24.10 7.03
CA GLU A 336 -25.02 -23.23 5.90
C GLU A 336 -23.75 -22.66 5.23
N PRO A 337 -23.71 -22.48 3.89
CA PRO A 337 -22.52 -22.00 3.19
C PRO A 337 -22.04 -20.63 3.69
N GLY A 338 -20.76 -20.57 4.04
CA GLY A 338 -20.08 -19.35 4.46
C GLY A 338 -20.30 -18.94 5.93
N LEU A 339 -20.04 -17.65 6.20
CA LEU A 339 -20.29 -17.01 7.49
C LEU A 339 -21.71 -16.42 7.56
N THR A 340 -22.24 -16.33 8.76
CA THR A 340 -23.57 -15.80 9.07
C THR A 340 -23.46 -14.58 9.99
N PRO A 341 -24.55 -13.81 10.20
CA PRO A 341 -24.55 -12.72 11.18
C PRO A 341 -24.18 -13.16 12.61
N ASP A 342 -24.39 -14.43 12.97
CA ASP A 342 -24.01 -14.97 14.29
C ASP A 342 -22.48 -15.05 14.48
N ASP A 343 -21.70 -15.05 13.38
CA ASP A 343 -20.24 -15.10 13.39
C ASP A 343 -19.57 -13.74 13.63
N THR A 344 -20.37 -12.66 13.69
CA THR A 344 -19.88 -11.27 13.69
C THR A 344 -18.83 -10.97 14.77
N ALA A 345 -19.02 -11.51 15.97
CA ALA A 345 -18.10 -11.31 17.11
C ALA A 345 -17.04 -12.42 17.25
N GLY A 346 -17.06 -13.45 16.39
CA GLY A 346 -16.25 -14.67 16.53
C GLY A 346 -14.83 -14.57 15.94
N TRP A 347 -14.41 -13.40 15.48
CA TRP A 347 -13.12 -13.20 14.83
C TRP A 347 -11.96 -13.11 15.83
N THR A 348 -10.84 -13.77 15.52
CA THR A 348 -9.66 -13.83 16.41
C THR A 348 -8.44 -13.23 15.73
N GLN A 349 -7.73 -12.31 16.40
CA GLN A 349 -6.43 -11.83 15.93
C GLN A 349 -5.38 -12.91 16.16
N VAL A 350 -4.73 -13.36 15.09
CA VAL A 350 -3.73 -14.44 15.13
C VAL A 350 -2.29 -13.93 14.94
N TRP A 351 -2.13 -12.69 14.51
CA TRP A 351 -0.85 -11.99 14.42
C TRP A 351 -1.08 -10.47 14.44
N SER A 352 -0.13 -9.70 14.99
CA SER A 352 -0.16 -8.23 15.04
C SER A 352 1.18 -7.64 14.65
N ALA A 353 1.19 -6.48 13.99
CA ALA A 353 2.41 -5.73 13.68
C ALA A 353 3.24 -5.41 14.94
N ALA A 354 2.58 -5.16 16.08
CA ALA A 354 3.24 -4.94 17.36
C ALA A 354 4.02 -6.17 17.88
N SER A 355 3.78 -7.36 17.32
CA SER A 355 4.59 -8.55 17.63
C SER A 355 5.95 -8.57 16.92
N TYR A 356 6.14 -7.71 15.90
CA TYR A 356 7.35 -7.65 15.09
C TYR A 356 8.05 -6.28 15.15
N GLU A 357 7.29 -5.18 15.11
CA GLU A 357 7.81 -3.81 15.16
C GLU A 357 8.04 -3.38 16.63
N PRO A 358 9.29 -3.17 17.05
CA PRO A 358 9.60 -2.80 18.43
C PRO A 358 9.28 -1.34 18.78
N ASP A 359 9.09 -0.46 17.80
CA ASP A 359 8.69 0.93 18.03
C ASP A 359 7.16 1.09 17.98
N PRO A 360 6.50 1.48 19.08
CA PRO A 360 5.04 1.55 19.12
C PRO A 360 4.45 2.62 18.19
N VAL A 361 5.16 3.73 17.94
CA VAL A 361 4.69 4.79 17.03
C VAL A 361 4.78 4.29 15.58
N ILE A 362 5.88 3.63 15.22
CA ILE A 362 6.03 3.04 13.89
C ILE A 362 5.05 1.88 13.70
N ALA A 363 4.81 1.04 14.71
CA ALA A 363 3.83 -0.05 14.65
C ALA A 363 2.42 0.48 14.34
N GLY A 364 2.03 1.61 14.93
CA GLY A 364 0.76 2.29 14.63
C GLY A 364 0.66 2.81 13.19
N SER A 365 1.79 3.02 12.51
CA SER A 365 1.81 3.46 11.10
C SER A 365 1.57 2.33 10.09
N TYR A 366 1.76 1.07 10.49
CA TYR A 366 1.72 -0.09 9.61
C TYR A 366 0.34 -0.24 8.95
N GLY A 367 0.36 -0.64 7.68
CA GLY A 367 -0.72 -1.42 7.10
C GLY A 367 -0.22 -2.83 6.80
N LEU A 368 -1.13 -3.78 6.66
CA LEU A 368 -0.82 -5.04 5.98
C LEU A 368 -1.26 -5.02 4.51
N GLY A 369 -0.54 -5.84 3.75
CA GLY A 369 -0.73 -6.04 2.33
C GLY A 369 -1.54 -7.29 2.03
N ALA A 370 -1.28 -7.83 0.85
CA ALA A 370 -2.03 -8.96 0.33
C ALA A 370 -1.82 -10.25 1.12
N LEU A 371 -2.85 -11.10 1.10
CA LEU A 371 -2.89 -12.45 1.65
C LEU A 371 -2.88 -13.48 0.50
N ALA A 372 -2.32 -14.67 0.75
CA ALA A 372 -2.49 -15.82 -0.14
C ALA A 372 -2.30 -17.15 0.59
N SER A 373 -3.18 -18.11 0.34
CA SER A 373 -3.05 -19.48 0.79
C SER A 373 -2.21 -20.28 -0.22
N TYR A 374 -1.04 -20.74 0.20
CA TYR A 374 -0.11 -21.46 -0.69
C TYR A 374 0.60 -22.61 0.02
N ARG A 375 0.36 -23.83 -0.49
CA ARG A 375 0.99 -25.08 0.00
C ARG A 375 0.90 -25.26 1.52
N GLY A 376 -0.31 -25.08 2.06
CA GLY A 376 -0.62 -25.28 3.49
C GLY A 376 -0.07 -24.19 4.42
N TYR A 377 0.21 -23.01 3.88
CA TYR A 377 0.57 -21.81 4.64
C TYR A 377 -0.25 -20.63 4.13
N LEU A 378 -0.68 -19.77 5.05
CA LEU A 378 -1.12 -18.42 4.74
C LEU A 378 0.11 -17.51 4.64
N TYR A 379 0.26 -16.76 3.56
CA TYR A 379 1.28 -15.74 3.36
C TYR A 379 0.67 -14.36 3.52
N TRP A 380 1.45 -13.42 4.08
CA TRP A 380 1.09 -12.00 4.08
C TRP A 380 2.34 -11.13 4.05
N GLY A 381 2.17 -9.90 3.57
CA GLY A 381 3.21 -8.88 3.59
C GLY A 381 2.81 -7.63 4.36
N THR A 382 3.78 -6.82 4.75
CA THR A 382 3.52 -5.49 5.33
C THR A 382 3.38 -4.41 4.25
N MET A 383 2.81 -3.27 4.64
CA MET A 383 2.68 -2.07 3.83
C MET A 383 3.08 -0.82 4.63
N HIS A 384 3.96 -0.02 4.05
CA HIS A 384 4.50 1.19 4.65
C HIS A 384 4.27 2.38 3.72
N VAL A 385 3.37 3.29 4.12
CA VAL A 385 3.14 4.50 3.32
C VAL A 385 4.41 5.33 3.35
N PRO A 386 4.99 5.72 2.19
CA PRO A 386 6.20 6.51 2.17
C PRO A 386 6.07 7.72 3.09
N MET A 387 7.10 7.99 3.90
CA MET A 387 7.14 9.12 4.84
C MET A 387 6.14 9.11 6.01
N LYS A 388 5.14 8.22 6.06
CA LYS A 388 4.13 8.24 7.12
C LYS A 388 4.72 7.98 8.51
N SER A 389 5.55 6.95 8.65
CA SER A 389 6.20 6.65 9.94
C SER A 389 7.12 7.79 10.40
N THR A 390 7.87 8.41 9.47
CA THR A 390 8.69 9.59 9.77
C THR A 390 7.84 10.74 10.28
N ALA A 391 6.72 11.04 9.61
CA ALA A 391 5.82 12.11 10.04
C ALA A 391 5.25 11.83 11.43
N MET A 392 4.81 10.60 11.71
CA MET A 392 4.28 10.22 13.03
C MET A 392 5.34 10.28 14.13
N VAL A 393 6.56 9.80 13.88
CA VAL A 393 7.67 9.87 14.84
C VAL A 393 8.09 11.32 15.08
N ALA A 394 8.21 12.14 14.03
CA ALA A 394 8.55 13.55 14.16
C ALA A 394 7.46 14.37 14.87
N GLU A 395 6.19 14.00 14.71
CA GLU A 395 5.09 14.62 15.46
C GLU A 395 5.14 14.24 16.94
N ALA A 396 5.40 12.98 17.27
CA ALA A 396 5.51 12.51 18.65
C ALA A 396 6.79 13.01 19.35
N TYR A 397 7.90 13.03 18.61
CA TYR A 397 9.24 13.36 19.08
C TYR A 397 9.94 14.31 18.08
N PRO A 398 9.64 15.62 18.14
CA PRO A 398 10.19 16.60 17.22
C PRO A 398 11.73 16.59 17.21
N PRO A 399 12.39 16.46 16.04
CA PRO A 399 13.84 16.51 15.96
C PRO A 399 14.37 17.87 16.39
N VAL A 400 15.44 17.88 17.19
CA VAL A 400 16.01 19.13 17.74
C VAL A 400 16.98 19.84 16.79
N ASP A 401 17.51 19.12 15.80
CA ASP A 401 18.45 19.62 14.80
C ASP A 401 18.38 18.80 13.50
N GLU A 402 19.19 19.19 12.51
CA GLU A 402 19.24 18.56 11.18
C GLU A 402 19.72 17.11 11.23
N LEU A 403 20.67 16.78 12.12
CA LEU A 403 21.18 15.44 12.26
C LEU A 403 20.11 14.52 12.85
N ALA A 404 19.36 15.00 13.84
CA ALA A 404 18.22 14.30 14.41
C ALA A 404 17.11 14.11 13.36
N ALA A 405 16.83 15.13 12.52
CA ALA A 405 15.85 15.02 11.45
C ALA A 405 16.24 13.95 10.42
N ARG A 406 17.49 13.95 9.95
CA ARG A 406 18.03 12.92 9.04
C ARG A 406 18.01 11.53 9.69
N THR A 407 18.38 11.44 10.97
CA THR A 407 18.35 10.17 11.72
C THR A 407 16.92 9.64 11.85
N THR A 408 15.94 10.51 12.14
CA THR A 408 14.53 10.13 12.21
C THR A 408 14.01 9.67 10.86
N LEU A 409 14.36 10.35 9.77
CA LEU A 409 14.05 9.91 8.40
C LEU A 409 14.58 8.49 8.16
N GLU A 410 15.88 8.27 8.32
CA GLU A 410 16.54 6.98 8.01
C GLU A 410 16.04 5.83 8.89
N ARG A 411 15.79 6.10 10.18
CA ARG A 411 15.45 5.06 11.15
C ARG A 411 13.96 4.76 11.26
N SER A 412 13.08 5.65 10.78
CA SER A 412 11.63 5.40 10.83
C SER A 412 11.08 4.66 9.61
N GLN A 413 11.78 4.69 8.48
CA GLN A 413 11.32 4.02 7.25
C GLN A 413 11.37 2.49 7.38
N ARG A 414 10.48 1.82 6.64
CA ARG A 414 10.39 0.35 6.57
C ARG A 414 10.10 -0.08 5.14
N ALA A 415 10.69 -1.20 4.74
CA ALA A 415 10.35 -1.92 3.53
C ALA A 415 9.50 -3.16 3.87
N VAL A 416 8.95 -3.80 2.84
CA VAL A 416 8.07 -4.97 2.96
C VAL A 416 8.73 -6.08 3.78
N SER A 417 8.06 -6.54 4.82
CA SER A 417 8.37 -7.82 5.46
C SER A 417 7.36 -8.87 5.00
N ILE A 418 7.83 -10.07 4.67
CA ILE A 418 6.98 -11.20 4.25
C ILE A 418 6.97 -12.26 5.34
N PHE A 419 5.77 -12.65 5.72
CA PHE A 419 5.51 -13.69 6.71
C PHE A 419 4.75 -14.83 6.07
N ARG A 420 4.76 -15.96 6.77
CA ARG A 420 3.76 -16.99 6.58
C ARG A 420 3.41 -17.67 7.88
N GLY A 421 2.27 -18.32 7.94
CA GLY A 421 1.86 -19.10 9.10
C GLY A 421 0.93 -20.23 8.75
N LYS A 422 0.68 -21.10 9.74
CA LYS A 422 -0.25 -22.23 9.62
C LYS A 422 -0.69 -22.73 10.99
N ARG A 423 -1.72 -23.57 11.00
CA ARG A 423 -2.30 -24.17 12.22
C ARG A 423 -2.78 -23.10 13.21
N PHE A 424 -3.33 -22.02 12.68
CA PHE A 424 -3.84 -20.91 13.45
C PHE A 424 -4.96 -21.35 14.40
N GLY A 425 -5.05 -20.70 15.56
CA GLY A 425 -6.03 -21.07 16.59
C GLY A 425 -5.73 -22.39 17.32
N THR A 426 -4.58 -23.01 17.08
CA THR A 426 -4.13 -24.21 17.80
C THR A 426 -2.92 -23.91 18.68
N THR A 427 -2.64 -24.77 19.67
CA THR A 427 -1.42 -24.70 20.48
C THR A 427 -0.13 -24.91 19.68
N THR A 428 -0.24 -25.32 18.41
CA THR A 428 0.89 -25.52 17.50
C THR A 428 0.96 -24.46 16.39
N GLN A 429 0.21 -23.35 16.55
CA GLN A 429 0.29 -22.19 15.66
C GLN A 429 1.75 -21.78 15.47
N ARG A 430 2.11 -21.47 14.21
CA ARG A 430 3.46 -21.07 13.85
C ARG A 430 3.42 -19.95 12.84
N VAL A 431 4.20 -18.90 13.10
CA VAL A 431 4.47 -17.81 12.17
C VAL A 431 5.98 -17.79 11.90
N ASP A 432 6.33 -17.80 10.62
CA ASP A 432 7.71 -17.68 10.14
C ASP A 432 7.88 -16.32 9.46
N LEU A 433 8.95 -15.59 9.81
CA LEU A 433 9.43 -14.45 9.02
C LEU A 433 10.26 -14.99 7.85
N LEU A 434 9.87 -14.68 6.62
CA LEU A 434 10.59 -15.09 5.40
C LEU A 434 11.60 -14.02 4.98
N TYR A 435 11.13 -12.77 4.92
CA TYR A 435 11.91 -11.59 4.56
C TYR A 435 11.66 -10.48 5.58
N GLY A 436 12.70 -9.96 6.22
CA GLY A 436 12.61 -8.95 7.27
C GLY A 436 13.85 -8.93 8.17
N GLU A 437 13.80 -8.19 9.28
CA GLU A 437 14.96 -7.98 10.15
C GLU A 437 14.80 -8.59 11.54
N ALA A 438 15.92 -9.07 12.08
CA ALA A 438 15.99 -9.55 13.47
C ALA A 438 16.10 -8.40 14.47
N VAL A 439 16.58 -7.24 14.02
CA VAL A 439 16.68 -6.00 14.78
C VAL A 439 16.15 -4.84 13.96
N LEU A 440 15.37 -3.97 14.58
CA LEU A 440 14.86 -2.75 13.96
C LEU A 440 15.24 -1.55 14.84
N PRO A 441 15.47 -0.38 14.23
CA PRO A 441 15.67 0.83 15.00
C PRO A 441 14.33 1.27 15.62
N ALA A 442 14.36 1.56 16.91
CA ALA A 442 13.23 2.06 17.68
C ALA A 442 13.63 3.32 18.46
N TYR A 443 12.73 4.30 18.54
CA TYR A 443 12.94 5.50 19.32
C TYR A 443 12.57 5.25 20.78
N ASP A 444 13.55 5.45 21.66
CA ASP A 444 13.38 5.39 23.11
C ASP A 444 13.31 6.82 23.64
N ALA A 445 12.09 7.29 23.96
CA ALA A 445 11.86 8.66 24.41
C ALA A 445 12.37 8.93 25.84
N ASP A 446 12.57 7.89 26.66
CA ASP A 446 13.03 8.02 28.04
C ASP A 446 14.57 7.91 28.14
N ALA A 447 15.25 7.50 27.06
CA ALA A 447 16.72 7.51 26.98
C ALA A 447 17.31 8.92 27.18
N ASN A 448 18.57 8.98 27.61
CA ASN A 448 19.32 10.23 27.85
C ASN A 448 18.58 11.23 28.74
N ASP A 449 18.07 10.78 29.90
CA ASP A 449 17.30 11.60 30.84
C ASP A 449 16.08 12.28 30.21
N GLY A 450 15.42 11.58 29.26
CA GLY A 450 14.25 12.07 28.53
C GLY A 450 14.55 12.93 27.31
N ALA A 451 15.83 13.08 26.92
CA ALA A 451 16.19 13.71 25.65
C ALA A 451 15.94 12.80 24.44
N GLY A 452 15.71 11.51 24.67
CA GLY A 452 15.42 10.51 23.66
C GLY A 452 16.66 9.98 22.93
N ALA A 453 16.55 8.76 22.40
CA ALA A 453 17.58 8.15 21.58
C ALA A 453 17.01 7.05 20.69
N TRP A 454 17.54 6.93 19.48
CA TRP A 454 17.29 5.75 18.66
C TRP A 454 18.20 4.59 19.09
N ARG A 455 17.61 3.42 19.31
CA ARG A 455 18.31 2.17 19.66
C ARG A 455 17.94 1.04 18.72
N TRP A 456 18.83 0.07 18.56
CA TRP A 456 18.50 -1.19 17.88
C TRP A 456 17.78 -2.12 18.86
N ALA A 457 16.57 -2.53 18.51
CA ALA A 457 15.73 -3.40 19.32
C ALA A 457 15.45 -4.71 18.59
N LEU A 458 15.42 -5.82 19.33
CA LEU A 458 15.11 -7.14 18.79
C LEU A 458 13.62 -7.21 18.39
N THR A 459 13.34 -7.81 17.24
CA THR A 459 11.96 -8.04 16.77
C THR A 459 11.35 -9.33 17.30
N GLY A 460 12.17 -10.21 17.90
CA GLY A 460 11.77 -11.57 18.27
C GLY A 460 11.71 -12.56 17.09
N TYR A 461 11.96 -12.09 15.86
CA TYR A 461 12.00 -12.91 14.66
C TYR A 461 13.42 -13.02 14.09
N ARG A 462 13.62 -14.02 13.24
CA ARG A 462 14.80 -14.13 12.36
C ARG A 462 14.32 -14.54 10.98
N ALA A 463 14.60 -13.72 9.98
CA ALA A 463 14.19 -14.01 8.62
C ALA A 463 14.85 -15.29 8.10
N ARG A 464 14.06 -16.09 7.39
CA ARG A 464 14.53 -17.37 6.83
C ARG A 464 15.37 -17.18 5.58
N TYR A 465 15.06 -16.18 4.76
CA TYR A 465 15.60 -16.08 3.40
C TYR A 465 16.37 -14.79 3.14
N GLY A 466 15.89 -13.63 3.57
CA GLY A 466 16.55 -12.37 3.28
C GLY A 466 16.03 -11.18 4.05
N HIS A 467 16.57 -10.02 3.72
CA HIS A 467 16.19 -8.73 4.30
C HIS A 467 14.79 -8.30 3.85
N MET A 468 14.23 -7.32 4.56
CA MET A 468 13.00 -6.65 4.12
C MET A 468 13.12 -6.11 2.68
N GLY A 469 11.99 -5.94 2.01
CA GLY A 469 11.90 -5.46 0.63
C GLY A 469 12.52 -6.40 -0.40
N PHE A 470 12.74 -7.68 -0.04
CA PHE A 470 13.55 -8.62 -0.81
C PHE A 470 14.99 -8.11 -1.06
N GLY A 471 15.50 -7.27 -0.15
CA GLY A 471 16.80 -6.60 -0.28
C GLY A 471 16.75 -5.22 -0.92
N ASN A 472 15.59 -4.77 -1.40
CA ASN A 472 15.36 -3.42 -1.90
C ASN A 472 14.53 -2.61 -0.91
N ILE A 473 15.13 -1.61 -0.26
CA ILE A 473 14.45 -0.80 0.76
C ILE A 473 13.30 0.06 0.20
N TYR A 474 13.25 0.25 -1.11
CA TYR A 474 12.17 0.99 -1.77
C TYR A 474 10.94 0.13 -2.06
N ASN A 475 11.01 -1.20 -1.90
CA ASN A 475 9.81 -2.04 -1.91
C ASN A 475 9.02 -1.83 -0.60
N ASN A 476 8.05 -0.94 -0.60
CA ASN A 476 7.35 -0.51 0.61
C ASN A 476 5.94 -1.10 0.76
N TYR A 477 5.34 -1.65 -0.30
CA TYR A 477 4.05 -2.34 -0.22
C TYR A 477 4.07 -3.75 -0.80
N THR A 478 3.41 -4.69 -0.11
CA THR A 478 2.91 -5.93 -0.73
C THR A 478 1.48 -5.70 -1.21
N TRP A 479 1.31 -5.28 -2.47
CA TRP A 479 -0.01 -4.85 -2.96
C TRP A 479 -0.94 -5.99 -3.34
N THR A 480 -0.40 -7.06 -3.92
CA THR A 480 -1.20 -8.17 -4.42
C THR A 480 -0.40 -9.47 -4.33
N MET A 481 -1.12 -10.57 -4.12
CA MET A 481 -0.61 -11.92 -4.23
C MET A 481 -1.63 -12.76 -5.00
N ALA A 482 -1.15 -13.70 -5.80
CA ALA A 482 -2.00 -14.73 -6.37
C ALA A 482 -1.22 -16.02 -6.58
N VAL A 483 -1.92 -17.15 -6.53
CA VAL A 483 -1.36 -18.44 -6.91
C VAL A 483 -1.74 -18.74 -8.36
N SER A 484 -0.75 -18.95 -9.22
CA SER A 484 -0.93 -19.31 -10.63
C SER A 484 0.09 -20.37 -11.04
N GLY A 485 -0.35 -21.38 -11.80
CA GLY A 485 0.52 -22.48 -12.23
C GLY A 485 1.24 -23.21 -11.08
N GLY A 486 0.61 -23.29 -9.90
CA GLY A 486 1.18 -23.94 -8.71
C GLY A 486 2.33 -23.16 -8.04
N ARG A 487 2.44 -21.85 -8.32
CA ARG A 487 3.45 -20.92 -7.80
C ARG A 487 2.74 -19.73 -7.17
N LEU A 488 3.29 -19.18 -6.09
CA LEU A 488 2.79 -17.95 -5.48
C LEU A 488 3.55 -16.75 -6.04
N PHE A 489 2.84 -15.75 -6.51
CA PHE A 489 3.38 -14.48 -6.98
C PHE A 489 3.08 -13.37 -5.97
N VAL A 490 4.00 -12.42 -5.84
CA VAL A 490 3.91 -11.27 -4.94
C VAL A 490 4.25 -10.02 -5.74
N GLY A 491 3.24 -9.18 -5.98
CA GLY A 491 3.40 -7.88 -6.62
C GLY A 491 3.61 -6.78 -5.59
N THR A 492 4.65 -5.97 -5.77
CA THR A 492 5.01 -4.89 -4.85
C THR A 492 4.68 -3.51 -5.40
N MET A 493 4.77 -2.50 -4.53
CA MET A 493 5.09 -1.13 -4.92
C MET A 493 6.54 -0.84 -4.56
N ASP A 494 7.23 -0.21 -5.49
CA ASP A 494 8.53 0.42 -5.31
C ASP A 494 8.39 1.94 -5.43
N TRP A 495 8.83 2.69 -4.41
CA TRP A 495 8.73 4.16 -4.42
C TRP A 495 10.03 4.88 -4.79
N SER A 496 11.05 4.17 -5.26
CA SER A 496 12.38 4.70 -5.63
C SER A 496 12.29 5.88 -6.61
N TYR A 497 11.45 5.77 -7.65
CA TYR A 497 11.27 6.83 -8.64
C TYR A 497 10.64 8.09 -8.04
N LEU A 498 9.73 7.94 -7.07
CA LEU A 498 9.13 9.07 -6.35
C LEU A 498 10.05 9.63 -5.27
N ALA A 499 10.88 8.79 -4.67
CA ALA A 499 11.74 9.15 -3.54
C ALA A 499 12.72 10.26 -3.91
N LYS A 500 13.19 10.32 -5.16
CA LYS A 500 14.07 11.39 -5.65
C LYS A 500 13.48 12.79 -5.43
N ASP A 501 12.15 12.92 -5.56
CA ASP A 501 11.44 14.19 -5.42
C ASP A 501 10.81 14.33 -4.02
N LEU A 502 10.25 13.24 -3.47
CA LEU A 502 9.50 13.27 -2.22
C LEU A 502 10.39 13.44 -0.98
N LEU A 503 11.59 12.83 -0.97
CA LEU A 503 12.48 12.86 0.19
C LEU A 503 12.95 14.28 0.54
N PRO A 504 13.56 15.06 -0.38
CA PRO A 504 13.97 16.43 -0.08
C PRO A 504 12.79 17.31 0.34
N GLN A 505 11.63 17.12 -0.30
CA GLN A 505 10.42 17.91 -0.02
C GLN A 505 9.91 17.71 1.40
N THR A 506 9.72 16.46 1.83
CA THR A 506 9.20 16.19 3.17
C THR A 506 10.14 16.73 4.25
N VAL A 507 11.46 16.66 4.03
CA VAL A 507 12.45 17.24 4.98
C VAL A 507 12.34 18.76 5.04
N ALA A 508 12.14 19.43 3.90
CA ALA A 508 11.93 20.88 3.86
C ALA A 508 10.64 21.28 4.60
N GLU A 509 9.54 20.56 4.38
CA GLU A 509 8.24 20.82 5.01
C GLU A 509 8.23 20.51 6.52
N MET A 510 9.10 19.61 6.98
CA MET A 510 9.38 19.39 8.41
C MET A 510 10.16 20.54 9.06
N GLY A 511 10.56 21.56 8.30
CA GLY A 511 11.25 22.75 8.82
C GLY A 511 12.78 22.68 8.73
N TYR A 512 13.34 21.75 7.94
CA TYR A 512 14.80 21.57 7.77
C TYR A 512 15.24 21.83 6.32
N PRO A 513 15.06 23.05 5.78
CA PRO A 513 15.34 23.34 4.37
C PRO A 513 16.82 23.18 3.98
N GLN A 514 17.76 23.37 4.91
CA GLN A 514 19.19 23.17 4.64
C GLN A 514 19.52 21.67 4.53
N ALA A 515 18.92 20.83 5.37
CA ALA A 515 19.03 19.37 5.24
C ALA A 515 18.41 18.87 3.93
N ALA A 516 17.26 19.42 3.52
CA ALA A 516 16.64 19.12 2.24
C ALA A 516 17.56 19.46 1.05
N ALA A 517 18.18 20.66 1.06
CA ALA A 517 19.15 21.05 0.05
C ALA A 517 20.36 20.13 0.03
N ALA A 518 20.83 19.67 1.19
CA ALA A 518 21.94 18.73 1.29
C ALA A 518 21.60 17.34 0.72
N LEU A 519 20.33 16.89 0.84
CA LEU A 519 19.88 15.61 0.26
C LEU A 519 19.77 15.63 -1.27
N ALA A 520 19.53 16.82 -1.86
CA ALA A 520 19.39 16.99 -3.31
C ALA A 520 20.72 17.38 -3.99
N ASP A 521 21.39 18.42 -3.48
CA ASP A 521 22.54 19.08 -4.13
C ASP A 521 23.78 19.15 -3.21
N GLY A 522 23.75 18.47 -2.07
CA GLY A 522 24.83 18.47 -1.10
C GLY A 522 26.03 17.60 -1.51
N PRO A 523 27.06 17.51 -0.66
CA PRO A 523 28.23 16.66 -0.90
C PRO A 523 27.93 15.14 -0.83
N ASP A 524 26.76 14.75 -0.31
CA ASP A 524 26.29 13.36 -0.23
C ASP A 524 24.79 13.28 -0.57
N PRO A 525 24.40 13.53 -1.83
CA PRO A 525 22.99 13.51 -2.24
C PRO A 525 22.47 12.06 -2.27
N ILE A 526 21.19 11.87 -1.97
CA ILE A 526 20.55 10.56 -2.15
C ILE A 526 20.38 10.33 -3.66
N THR A 527 21.38 9.67 -4.26
CA THR A 527 21.28 9.20 -5.64
C THR A 527 20.71 7.81 -5.64
N ILE A 528 19.54 7.64 -6.25
CA ILE A 528 18.89 6.35 -6.38
C ILE A 528 19.28 5.75 -7.73
N ASP A 529 19.83 4.54 -7.71
CA ASP A 529 20.20 3.81 -8.91
C ASP A 529 18.95 3.60 -9.79
N PRO A 530 18.91 4.09 -11.03
CA PRO A 530 17.77 3.88 -11.94
C PRO A 530 17.44 2.40 -12.19
N GLN A 531 18.36 1.46 -11.94
CA GLN A 531 18.09 0.01 -11.99
C GLN A 531 17.15 -0.49 -10.88
N LEU A 532 16.81 0.37 -9.91
CA LEU A 532 15.82 0.11 -8.86
C LEU A 532 14.42 0.62 -9.22
N TYR A 533 14.27 1.38 -10.30
CA TYR A 533 12.98 1.95 -10.67
C TYR A 533 12.01 0.87 -11.17
N GLY A 534 10.76 1.00 -10.75
CA GLY A 534 9.66 0.12 -11.14
C GLY A 534 9.30 -0.88 -10.06
N GLY A 535 8.05 -1.31 -10.06
CA GLY A 535 7.56 -2.32 -9.12
C GLY A 535 8.18 -3.69 -9.38
N ASP A 536 8.28 -4.49 -8.32
CA ASP A 536 8.83 -5.83 -8.39
C ASP A 536 7.74 -6.89 -8.40
N LEU A 537 7.93 -7.91 -9.24
CA LEU A 537 7.15 -9.14 -9.23
C LEU A 537 8.04 -10.30 -8.75
N TRP A 538 7.76 -10.78 -7.54
CA TRP A 538 8.46 -11.91 -6.93
C TRP A 538 7.64 -13.19 -7.05
N MET A 539 8.32 -14.34 -7.00
CA MET A 539 7.67 -15.64 -7.11
C MET A 539 8.28 -16.69 -6.19
N PHE A 540 7.42 -17.39 -5.44
CA PHE A 540 7.77 -18.58 -4.69
C PHE A 540 7.37 -19.84 -5.47
N GLY A 541 8.33 -20.48 -6.12
CA GLY A 541 8.14 -21.81 -6.73
C GLY A 541 7.96 -22.95 -5.70
N SER A 542 8.24 -22.68 -4.42
CA SER A 542 8.12 -23.63 -3.31
C SER A 542 7.95 -22.91 -1.97
N ASN A 543 7.35 -23.60 -1.00
CA ASN A 543 7.31 -23.16 0.40
C ASN A 543 8.60 -23.53 1.17
N LEU A 544 9.64 -24.07 0.53
CA LEU A 544 10.90 -24.44 1.18
C LEU A 544 12.11 -23.64 0.72
N ARG A 545 11.95 -22.83 -0.34
CA ARG A 545 13.00 -22.05 -0.98
C ARG A 545 12.67 -20.54 -0.93
N PRO A 546 13.68 -19.66 -1.04
CA PRO A 546 13.46 -18.23 -1.22
C PRO A 546 12.63 -17.94 -2.48
N ALA A 547 12.04 -16.75 -2.53
CA ALA A 547 11.47 -16.20 -3.76
C ALA A 547 12.58 -15.86 -4.78
N THR A 548 12.21 -15.89 -6.05
CA THR A 548 13.02 -15.42 -7.18
C THR A 548 12.32 -14.25 -7.86
N ALA A 549 13.08 -13.34 -8.45
CA ALA A 549 12.53 -12.23 -9.22
C ALA A 549 12.00 -12.71 -10.57
N VAL A 550 10.76 -12.37 -10.90
CA VAL A 550 10.23 -12.46 -12.27
C VAL A 550 10.59 -11.19 -13.03
N ASP A 551 10.40 -10.04 -12.40
CA ASP A 551 10.74 -8.71 -12.91
C ASP A 551 11.00 -7.76 -11.72
N THR A 552 11.90 -6.79 -11.88
CA THR A 552 12.18 -5.76 -10.87
C THR A 552 12.29 -4.36 -11.48
N GLN A 553 11.62 -4.14 -12.62
CA GLN A 553 11.72 -2.94 -13.43
C GLN A 553 10.35 -2.50 -13.97
N GLY A 554 9.29 -2.75 -13.21
CA GLY A 554 7.93 -2.30 -13.52
C GLY A 554 7.18 -3.15 -14.55
N LEU A 555 7.76 -4.28 -14.98
CA LEU A 555 7.22 -5.25 -15.92
C LEU A 555 6.93 -4.68 -17.34
N GLY A 556 7.23 -5.45 -18.38
CA GLY A 556 6.91 -5.05 -19.76
C GLY A 556 7.73 -3.86 -20.28
N GLY A 557 8.85 -3.51 -19.63
CA GLY A 557 9.77 -2.46 -20.07
C GLY A 557 9.41 -1.04 -19.62
N ASN A 558 8.40 -0.87 -18.76
CA ASN A 558 8.00 0.44 -18.25
C ASN A 558 8.37 0.61 -16.77
N TYR A 559 9.55 1.18 -16.49
CA TYR A 559 10.01 1.43 -15.11
C TYR A 559 9.20 2.50 -14.36
N LEU A 560 8.31 3.25 -15.03
CA LEU A 560 7.38 4.17 -14.39
C LEU A 560 6.16 3.46 -13.80
N ASN A 561 5.92 2.20 -14.19
CA ASN A 561 5.05 1.30 -13.44
C ASN A 561 5.70 0.96 -12.11
N TYR A 562 5.59 1.87 -11.16
CA TYR A 562 6.18 1.77 -9.83
C TYR A 562 5.52 0.69 -8.95
N GLY A 563 4.58 -0.11 -9.47
CA GLY A 563 3.97 -1.19 -8.73
C GLY A 563 2.85 -1.95 -9.45
N ILE A 564 2.68 -3.20 -9.01
CA ILE A 564 1.67 -4.15 -9.49
C ILE A 564 0.48 -4.07 -8.53
N ARG A 565 -0.59 -3.40 -8.92
CA ARG A 565 -1.68 -3.04 -8.01
C ARG A 565 -2.73 -4.14 -7.86
N THR A 566 -3.01 -4.89 -8.93
CA THR A 566 -4.00 -5.96 -8.95
C THR A 566 -3.51 -7.16 -9.74
N MET A 567 -4.00 -8.35 -9.40
CA MET A 567 -3.60 -9.62 -10.01
C MET A 567 -4.78 -10.57 -10.02
N VAL A 568 -5.04 -11.20 -11.18
CA VAL A 568 -5.99 -12.30 -11.32
C VAL A 568 -5.30 -13.45 -12.03
N ALA A 569 -5.49 -14.67 -11.52
CA ALA A 569 -4.94 -15.89 -12.09
C ALA A 569 -5.98 -16.61 -12.97
N ASP A 570 -5.52 -17.10 -14.12
CA ASP A 570 -6.29 -17.97 -15.01
C ASP A 570 -5.41 -19.16 -15.43
N GLY A 571 -5.57 -20.27 -14.71
CA GLY A 571 -4.71 -21.45 -14.83
C GLY A 571 -3.26 -21.14 -14.48
N SER A 572 -2.40 -21.09 -15.50
CA SER A 572 -0.98 -20.71 -15.38
C SER A 572 -0.69 -19.28 -15.83
N THR A 573 -1.69 -18.57 -16.35
CA THR A 573 -1.59 -17.17 -16.78
C THR A 573 -1.87 -16.26 -15.59
N LEU A 574 -1.26 -15.07 -15.60
CA LEU A 574 -1.63 -13.96 -14.73
C LEU A 574 -2.05 -12.76 -15.57
N TYR A 575 -3.07 -12.06 -15.10
CA TYR A 575 -3.44 -10.73 -15.58
C TYR A 575 -3.14 -9.73 -14.48
N LEU A 576 -2.40 -8.69 -14.84
CA LEU A 576 -1.77 -7.76 -13.92
C LEU A 576 -2.24 -6.34 -14.24
N GLY A 577 -2.80 -5.68 -13.24
CA GLY A 577 -3.12 -4.27 -13.32
C GLY A 577 -2.01 -3.44 -12.69
N MET A 578 -1.40 -2.58 -13.50
CA MET A 578 -0.27 -1.75 -13.11
C MET A 578 -0.74 -0.41 -12.54
N ALA A 579 0.17 0.23 -11.81
CA ALA A 579 -0.03 1.56 -11.27
C ALA A 579 1.14 2.46 -11.69
N ASN A 580 0.83 3.64 -12.23
CA ASN A 580 1.82 4.57 -12.74
C ASN A 580 1.28 6.00 -12.63
N PRO A 581 1.77 6.80 -11.67
CA PRO A 581 1.27 8.15 -11.42
C PRO A 581 1.97 9.25 -12.23
N MET A 582 2.84 8.93 -13.20
CA MET A 582 3.64 9.92 -13.94
C MET A 582 2.80 10.61 -15.01
N ASN A 583 1.84 11.42 -14.56
CA ASN A 583 0.73 11.92 -15.38
C ASN A 583 1.14 12.91 -16.48
N LEU A 584 2.40 13.37 -16.52
CA LEU A 584 2.94 14.23 -17.58
C LEU A 584 3.78 13.47 -18.62
N ARG A 585 4.09 12.19 -18.38
CA ARG A 585 4.79 11.33 -19.35
C ARG A 585 3.80 10.81 -20.38
N THR A 586 3.71 11.52 -21.51
CA THR A 586 2.75 11.24 -22.59
C THR A 586 3.34 11.35 -24.01
N ASP A 587 4.67 11.52 -24.14
CA ASP A 587 5.33 11.76 -25.44
C ASP A 587 5.95 10.47 -25.99
N PRO A 588 5.29 9.77 -26.94
CA PRO A 588 5.75 8.47 -27.43
C PRO A 588 6.97 8.57 -28.34
N THR A 589 7.55 9.76 -28.50
CA THR A 589 8.71 10.02 -29.34
C THR A 589 10.01 10.22 -28.56
N ASP A 590 9.94 10.28 -27.23
CA ASP A 590 11.11 10.30 -26.36
C ASP A 590 11.55 8.88 -25.94
N ASP A 591 12.70 8.78 -25.25
CA ASP A 591 13.24 7.50 -24.77
C ASP A 591 12.75 7.15 -23.35
N VAL A 592 11.69 7.79 -22.87
CA VAL A 592 11.11 7.60 -21.53
C VAL A 592 9.79 6.84 -21.65
N PRO A 593 9.53 5.82 -20.81
CA PRO A 593 8.24 5.16 -20.81
C PRO A 593 7.08 6.10 -20.46
N GLU A 594 5.88 5.71 -20.87
CA GLU A 594 4.69 6.53 -20.67
C GLU A 594 3.99 6.30 -19.34
N GLY A 595 3.34 7.35 -18.84
CA GLY A 595 2.52 7.37 -17.64
C GLY A 595 1.19 6.62 -17.77
N GLY A 596 0.48 6.51 -16.65
CA GLY A 596 -0.88 5.94 -16.60
C GLY A 596 -0.92 4.41 -16.57
N TRP A 597 -2.09 3.88 -16.21
CA TRP A 597 -2.25 2.45 -15.97
C TRP A 597 -1.97 1.58 -17.20
N GLU A 598 -1.50 0.36 -16.95
CA GLU A 598 -1.33 -0.71 -17.95
C GLU A 598 -2.03 -1.98 -17.47
N LEU A 599 -2.60 -2.75 -18.39
CA LEU A 599 -3.11 -4.09 -18.18
C LEU A 599 -2.20 -5.07 -18.92
N ILE A 600 -1.53 -5.96 -18.18
CA ILE A 600 -0.51 -6.85 -18.70
C ILE A 600 -0.93 -8.30 -18.50
N LYS A 601 -0.71 -9.13 -19.52
CA LYS A 601 -0.78 -10.59 -19.43
C LYS A 601 0.63 -11.15 -19.24
N LEU A 602 0.79 -12.05 -18.28
CA LEU A 602 2.02 -12.79 -18.03
C LEU A 602 1.76 -14.28 -18.23
N THR A 603 2.54 -14.92 -19.09
CA THR A 603 2.45 -16.36 -19.37
C THR A 603 3.79 -17.04 -19.17
N PRO A 604 3.84 -18.24 -18.55
CA PRO A 604 5.05 -19.03 -18.54
C PRO A 604 5.48 -19.37 -19.97
N THR A 605 6.77 -19.19 -20.27
CA THR A 605 7.36 -19.72 -21.51
C THR A 605 7.34 -21.25 -21.45
N VAL A 606 6.93 -21.89 -22.54
CA VAL A 606 7.04 -23.35 -22.66
C VAL A 606 8.51 -23.67 -22.90
N SER A 607 9.16 -24.32 -21.94
CA SER A 607 10.52 -24.85 -22.08
C SER A 607 10.56 -26.09 -22.98
#